data_AF-A0A5J1R4H7-F1
#
_entry.id   AF-A0A5J1R4H7-F1
#
_cell.length_a   1.000
_cell.length_b   1.000
_cell.length_c   1.000
_cell.angle_alpha   90.00
_cell.angle_beta   90.00
_cell.angle_gamma   90.00
#
_symmetry.space_group_name_H-M   'P 1'
#
loop_
_entity.id
_entity.type
_entity.pdbx_description
1 polymer ?
#
loop_
_entity_poly.entity_id
_entity_poly.type
_entity_poly.pdbx_seq_one_letter_code
_entity_poly.pdbx_strand_id
1 'polypeptide(L)'
;MRIDSLGWSNVDVLDRICEAYGFSQKIQLANHFDIASSSLSNRYTRGAISYDFAAHCALETGANLQWLLTGKGQPFTSSATAEDTMSIELFTLSEEILKSDGSITVDAHFFTKPLTDAMAIRTEGKLHFIDKQASLSDGLWLVDIEGGISIRELTKLPGRKLHVTGGKVPFECGIDDIKTLGRVVGVYSEVN
;
A
#
# COMPACT_ATOMS: atom_id res chain seq x y z
N MET A 1 -13.41 33.21 -18.20
CA MET A 1 -12.64 33.42 -16.95
C MET A 1 -11.39 34.22 -17.29
N ARG A 2 -11.11 35.34 -16.62
CA ARG A 2 -9.86 36.11 -16.85
C ARG A 2 -8.78 35.55 -15.93
N ILE A 3 -7.69 35.04 -16.49
CA ILE A 3 -6.60 34.43 -15.71
C ILE A 3 -6.00 35.43 -14.72
N ASP A 4 -5.89 36.71 -15.11
CA ASP A 4 -5.37 37.80 -14.28
C ASP A 4 -6.23 38.13 -13.06
N SER A 5 -7.46 37.60 -12.98
CA SER A 5 -8.39 37.81 -11.85
C SER A 5 -8.31 36.72 -10.76
N LEU A 6 -7.42 35.74 -10.92
CA LEU A 6 -7.24 34.61 -9.99
C LEU A 6 -6.48 34.98 -8.70
N GLY A 7 -5.79 36.12 -8.66
CA GLY A 7 -5.00 36.56 -7.50
C GLY A 7 -3.72 35.75 -7.27
N TRP A 8 -3.22 35.03 -8.28
CA TRP A 8 -1.99 34.24 -8.17
C TRP A 8 -0.75 35.12 -8.31
N SER A 9 0.24 34.90 -7.45
CA SER A 9 1.52 35.63 -7.45
C SER A 9 2.53 34.90 -8.33
N ASN A 10 3.04 35.56 -9.39
CA ASN A 10 4.11 35.00 -10.23
C ASN A 10 5.41 34.79 -9.45
N VAL A 11 5.68 35.62 -8.44
CA VAL A 11 6.84 35.52 -7.56
C VAL A 11 6.76 34.23 -6.75
N ASP A 12 5.63 34.00 -6.09
CA ASP A 12 5.47 32.83 -5.21
C ASP A 12 5.47 31.52 -6.01
N VAL A 13 4.96 31.54 -7.25
CA VAL A 13 5.03 30.38 -8.15
C VAL A 13 6.49 30.02 -8.46
N LEU A 14 7.32 31.00 -8.80
CA LEU A 14 8.74 30.75 -9.09
C LEU A 14 9.54 30.33 -7.85
N ASP A 15 9.21 30.88 -6.68
CA ASP A 15 9.85 30.48 -5.42
C ASP A 15 9.44 29.05 -5.02
N ARG A 16 8.17 28.65 -5.19
CA ARG A 16 7.72 27.26 -4.99
C ARG A 16 8.32 26.28 -5.99
N ILE A 17 8.56 26.71 -7.23
CA ILE A 17 9.29 25.90 -8.21
C ILE A 17 10.74 25.69 -7.73
N CYS A 18 11.41 26.73 -7.20
CA CYS A 18 12.72 26.56 -6.58
C CYS A 18 12.68 25.55 -5.42
N GLU A 19 11.65 25.64 -4.57
CA GLU A 19 11.44 24.72 -3.44
C GLU A 19 11.25 23.27 -3.91
N ALA A 20 10.42 23.03 -4.92
CA ALA A 20 10.17 21.69 -5.46
C ALA A 20 11.43 21.04 -6.06
N TYR A 21 12.32 21.84 -6.67
CA TYR A 21 13.61 21.35 -7.16
C TYR A 21 14.70 21.28 -6.07
N GLY A 22 14.45 21.78 -4.86
CA GLY A 22 15.46 21.88 -3.80
C GLY A 22 16.54 22.94 -4.07
N PHE A 23 16.23 23.97 -4.85
CA PHE A 23 17.17 25.05 -5.15
C PHE A 23 17.22 26.08 -4.02
N SER A 24 18.43 26.39 -3.57
CA SER A 24 18.69 27.42 -2.56
C SER A 24 18.91 28.80 -3.19
N GLN A 25 19.26 28.86 -4.48
CA GLN A 25 19.55 30.10 -5.20
C GLN A 25 18.79 30.16 -6.52
N LYS A 26 18.21 31.34 -6.83
CA LYS A 26 17.42 31.57 -8.06
C LYS A 26 18.22 31.31 -9.35
N ILE A 27 19.54 31.49 -9.33
CA ILE A 27 20.39 31.20 -10.48
C ILE A 27 20.36 29.71 -10.86
N GLN A 28 20.14 28.79 -9.91
CA GLN A 28 20.02 27.36 -10.18
C GLN A 28 18.79 27.08 -11.06
N LEU A 29 17.67 27.77 -10.81
CA LEU A 29 16.48 27.68 -11.64
C LEU A 29 16.72 28.20 -13.06
N ALA A 30 17.47 29.30 -13.21
CA ALA A 30 17.82 29.83 -14.52
C ALA A 30 18.68 28.84 -15.32
N ASN A 31 19.66 28.24 -14.67
CA ASN A 31 20.53 27.23 -15.26
C ASN A 31 19.75 25.95 -15.61
N HIS A 32 18.80 25.53 -14.76
CA HIS A 32 17.97 24.34 -14.99
C HIS A 32 17.14 24.45 -16.28
N PHE A 33 16.57 25.63 -16.53
CA PHE A 33 15.77 25.90 -17.72
C PHE A 33 16.59 26.46 -18.90
N ASP A 34 17.91 26.44 -18.82
CA ASP A 34 18.83 26.97 -19.84
C ASP A 34 18.51 28.42 -20.28
N ILE A 35 18.28 29.30 -19.31
CA ILE A 35 18.01 30.72 -19.55
C ILE A 35 19.01 31.63 -18.81
N ALA A 36 19.20 32.84 -19.33
CA ALA A 36 20.00 33.85 -18.65
C ALA A 36 19.34 34.33 -17.35
N SER A 37 20.15 34.70 -16.35
CA SER A 37 19.68 35.26 -15.07
C SER A 37 18.78 36.49 -15.24
N SER A 38 19.06 37.34 -16.24
CA SER A 38 18.22 38.48 -16.62
C SER A 38 16.84 38.06 -17.12
N SER A 39 16.74 36.94 -17.84
CA SER A 39 15.47 36.38 -18.31
C SER A 39 14.64 35.85 -17.14
N LEU A 40 15.28 35.19 -16.16
CA LEU A 40 14.60 34.77 -14.94
C LEU A 40 14.12 35.99 -14.13
N SER A 41 14.96 37.02 -14.02
CA SER A 41 14.63 38.27 -13.32
C SER A 41 13.39 38.94 -13.92
N ASN A 42 13.29 38.98 -15.26
CA ASN A 42 12.09 39.46 -15.95
C ASN A 42 10.84 38.60 -15.63
N ARG A 43 10.98 37.28 -15.47
CA ARG A 43 9.85 36.40 -15.08
C ARG A 43 9.34 36.72 -13.66
N TYR A 44 10.19 37.19 -12.76
CA TYR A 44 9.77 37.67 -11.44
C TYR A 44 9.05 39.02 -11.47
N THR A 45 9.35 39.90 -12.43
CA THR A 45 8.78 41.26 -12.46
C THR A 45 7.59 41.43 -13.41
N ARG A 46 7.42 40.57 -14.42
CA ARG A 46 6.42 40.73 -15.49
C ARG A 46 4.95 40.54 -15.07
N GLY A 47 4.67 40.05 -13.86
CA GLY A 47 3.33 39.74 -13.37
C GLY A 47 2.66 38.49 -13.98
N ALA A 48 2.98 38.14 -15.22
CA ALA A 48 2.48 36.93 -15.87
C ALA A 48 3.08 35.64 -15.28
N ILE A 49 2.21 34.68 -14.95
CA ILE A 49 2.57 33.36 -14.40
C ILE A 49 3.41 32.55 -15.41
N SER A 50 4.48 31.93 -14.92
CA SER A 50 5.33 31.02 -15.71
C SER A 50 4.72 29.61 -15.72
N TYR A 51 3.63 29.42 -16.45
CA TYR A 51 2.96 28.11 -16.60
C TYR A 51 3.87 27.05 -17.22
N ASP A 52 4.75 27.47 -18.12
CA ASP A 52 5.80 26.64 -18.70
C ASP A 52 6.68 26.02 -17.61
N PHE A 53 7.22 26.83 -16.70
CA PHE A 53 8.08 26.34 -15.64
C PHE A 53 7.32 25.48 -14.63
N ALA A 54 6.08 25.87 -14.28
CA ALA A 54 5.26 25.10 -13.37
C ALA A 54 4.90 23.71 -13.93
N ALA A 55 4.59 23.62 -15.23
CA ALA A 55 4.29 22.35 -15.89
C ALA A 55 5.51 21.43 -15.93
N HIS A 56 6.68 21.94 -16.34
CA HIS A 56 7.92 21.17 -16.33
C HIS A 56 8.31 20.71 -14.91
N CYS A 57 8.20 21.60 -13.94
CA CYS A 57 8.45 21.27 -12.54
C CYS A 57 7.54 20.13 -12.04
N ALA A 58 6.24 20.19 -12.33
CA ALA A 58 5.30 19.13 -11.97
C ALA A 58 5.66 17.78 -12.63
N LEU A 59 6.05 17.80 -13.91
CA LEU A 59 6.43 16.59 -14.65
C LEU A 59 7.75 15.97 -14.17
N GLU A 60 8.73 16.80 -13.83
CA GLU A 60 10.08 16.33 -13.47
C GLU A 60 10.19 15.91 -12.00
N THR A 61 9.54 16.66 -11.10
CA THR A 61 9.65 16.44 -9.65
C THR A 61 8.47 15.64 -9.09
N GLY A 62 7.36 15.54 -9.82
CA GLY A 62 6.10 15.02 -9.31
C GLY A 62 5.36 16.00 -8.38
N ALA A 63 5.80 17.27 -8.31
CA ALA A 63 5.15 18.27 -7.48
C ALA A 63 3.71 18.55 -7.95
N ASN A 64 2.80 18.73 -6.98
CA ASN A 64 1.40 19.01 -7.21
C ASN A 64 1.22 20.37 -7.88
N LEU A 65 0.62 20.38 -9.07
CA LEU A 65 0.44 21.60 -9.86
C LEU A 65 -0.47 22.64 -9.17
N GLN A 66 -1.47 22.19 -8.42
CA GLN A 66 -2.32 23.09 -7.63
C GLN A 66 -1.51 23.79 -6.54
N TRP A 67 -0.62 23.09 -5.85
CA TRP A 67 0.30 23.69 -4.88
C TRP A 67 1.28 24.65 -5.55
N LEU A 68 1.91 24.27 -6.67
CA LEU A 68 2.83 25.16 -7.40
C LEU A 68 2.16 26.49 -7.77
N LEU A 69 0.93 26.43 -8.30
CA LEU A 69 0.22 27.61 -8.78
C LEU A 69 -0.43 28.45 -7.66
N THR A 70 -0.92 27.81 -6.60
CA THR A 70 -1.78 28.47 -5.60
C THR A 70 -1.25 28.48 -4.18
N GLY A 71 -0.19 27.70 -3.89
CA GLY A 71 0.31 27.44 -2.54
C GLY A 71 -0.63 26.60 -1.67
N LYS A 72 -1.77 26.15 -2.18
CA LYS A 72 -2.74 25.34 -1.43
C LYS A 72 -2.41 23.85 -1.55
N GLY A 73 -2.50 23.13 -0.44
CA GLY A 73 -2.18 21.70 -0.38
C GLY A 73 -0.70 21.47 -0.03
N GLN A 74 -0.18 20.30 -0.38
CA GLN A 74 1.21 19.91 -0.15
C GLN A 74 1.99 19.86 -1.47
N PRO A 75 3.31 20.18 -1.46
CA PRO A 75 4.16 20.22 -2.64
C PRO A 75 4.27 18.89 -3.35
N PHE A 76 4.49 17.85 -2.57
CA PHE A 76 4.41 16.48 -3.02
C PHE A 76 3.23 15.89 -2.28
N THR A 77 2.30 15.27 -2.99
CA THR A 77 1.52 14.23 -2.36
C THR A 77 2.53 13.23 -1.83
N SER A 78 2.64 13.12 -0.51
CA SER A 78 3.04 11.86 0.11
C SER A 78 2.29 10.83 -0.70
N SER A 79 2.99 10.01 -1.47
CA SER A 79 2.34 8.93 -2.19
C SER A 79 1.43 8.25 -1.17
N ALA A 80 0.17 8.05 -1.54
CA ALA A 80 -0.78 7.25 -0.79
C ALA A 80 -0.24 5.80 -0.73
N THR A 81 0.82 5.57 0.04
CA THR A 81 1.57 4.30 0.09
C THR A 81 2.01 3.93 1.50
N ALA A 82 1.89 4.82 2.48
CA ALA A 82 2.12 4.48 3.90
C ALA A 82 0.83 4.23 4.69
N GLU A 83 -0.31 4.83 4.28
CA GLU A 83 -1.60 4.65 4.97
C GLU A 83 -2.37 3.41 4.48
N ASP A 84 -2.16 3.02 3.22
CA ASP A 84 -2.89 1.91 2.59
C ASP A 84 -2.05 0.63 2.46
N THR A 85 -0.86 0.57 3.06
CA THR A 85 -0.06 -0.66 3.10
C THR A 85 0.05 -1.19 4.51
N MET A 86 0.02 -2.51 4.65
CA MET A 86 0.17 -3.20 5.91
C MET A 86 1.33 -4.20 5.84
N SER A 87 2.11 -4.27 6.92
CA SER A 87 3.16 -5.28 7.09
C SER A 87 2.57 -6.48 7.83
N ILE A 88 2.71 -7.66 7.26
CA ILE A 88 2.18 -8.92 7.80
C ILE A 88 3.35 -9.88 8.04
N GLU A 89 3.39 -10.54 9.20
CA GLU A 89 4.38 -11.57 9.47
C GLU A 89 4.25 -12.73 8.47
N LEU A 90 5.37 -13.09 7.85
CA LEU A 90 5.45 -14.14 6.86
C LEU A 90 5.95 -15.43 7.52
N PHE A 91 5.34 -16.54 7.15
CA PHE A 91 5.71 -17.87 7.58
C PHE A 91 5.80 -18.79 6.37
N THR A 92 6.65 -19.80 6.46
CA THR A 92 6.67 -20.92 5.52
C THR A 92 6.14 -22.15 6.24
N LEU A 93 5.13 -22.80 5.64
CA LEU A 93 4.55 -24.05 6.12
C LEU A 93 5.03 -25.20 5.23
N SER A 94 5.81 -26.10 5.83
CA SER A 94 6.37 -27.29 5.17
C SER A 94 6.42 -28.43 6.17
N GLU A 95 6.06 -29.65 5.73
CA GLU A 95 6.07 -30.86 6.56
C GLU A 95 5.31 -30.68 7.88
N GLU A 96 4.14 -30.04 7.81
CA GLU A 96 3.27 -29.72 8.96
C GLU A 96 3.90 -28.80 10.02
N ILE A 97 5.05 -28.19 9.72
CA ILE A 97 5.76 -27.27 10.61
C ILE A 97 5.69 -25.85 10.03
N LEU A 98 5.25 -24.91 10.86
CA LEU A 98 5.22 -23.49 10.55
C LEU A 98 6.48 -22.79 11.05
N LYS A 99 7.23 -22.16 10.15
CA LYS A 99 8.47 -21.43 10.49
C LYS A 99 8.34 -19.95 10.10
N SER A 100 8.79 -19.06 10.97
CA SER A 100 8.84 -17.62 10.66
C SER A 100 9.82 -17.37 9.52
N ASP A 101 9.40 -16.55 8.57
CA ASP A 101 10.07 -16.24 7.31
C ASP A 101 10.03 -14.74 7.02
N GLY A 102 10.21 -13.93 8.08
CA GLY A 102 10.24 -12.47 8.00
C GLY A 102 8.86 -11.83 7.92
N SER A 103 8.70 -10.87 7.01
CA SER A 103 7.45 -10.12 6.82
C SER A 103 7.25 -9.76 5.36
N ILE A 104 6.00 -9.54 4.97
CA ILE A 104 5.61 -9.06 3.66
C ILE A 104 4.74 -7.81 3.78
N THR A 105 5.00 -6.84 2.92
CA THR A 105 4.16 -5.64 2.80
C THR A 105 3.11 -5.87 1.71
N VAL A 106 1.85 -5.63 2.05
CA VAL A 106 0.70 -5.83 1.14
C VAL A 106 -0.18 -4.59 1.20
N ASP A 107 -0.83 -4.28 0.08
CA ASP A 107 -1.84 -3.23 0.02
C ASP A 107 -3.09 -3.66 0.82
N ALA A 108 -3.55 -2.81 1.73
CA ALA A 108 -4.71 -3.05 2.59
C ALA A 108 -5.99 -3.28 1.78
N HIS A 109 -6.08 -2.78 0.55
CA HIS A 109 -7.21 -2.97 -0.36
C HIS A 109 -7.36 -4.42 -0.86
N PHE A 110 -6.38 -5.30 -0.65
CA PHE A 110 -6.57 -6.74 -0.85
C PHE A 110 -7.66 -7.32 0.07
N PHE A 111 -7.97 -6.63 1.17
CA PHE A 111 -8.90 -7.13 2.19
C PHE A 111 -10.09 -6.18 2.34
N THR A 112 -11.30 -6.69 2.10
CA THR A 112 -12.54 -5.93 2.31
C THR A 112 -12.80 -5.63 3.80
N LYS A 113 -12.16 -6.38 4.70
CA LYS A 113 -12.22 -6.19 6.15
C LYS A 113 -10.82 -5.87 6.66
N PRO A 114 -10.66 -4.87 7.54
CA PRO A 114 -9.38 -4.59 8.17
C PRO A 114 -8.86 -5.81 8.92
N LEU A 115 -7.59 -6.17 8.67
CA LEU A 115 -6.91 -7.25 9.36
C LEU A 115 -6.07 -6.67 10.51
N THR A 116 -6.51 -6.88 11.75
CA THR A 116 -5.80 -6.37 12.94
C THR A 116 -4.70 -7.32 13.44
N ASP A 117 -4.85 -8.62 13.19
CA ASP A 117 -3.87 -9.65 13.58
C ASP A 117 -3.89 -10.76 12.51
N ALA A 118 -2.87 -10.74 11.66
CA ALA A 118 -2.81 -11.57 10.47
C ALA A 118 -1.47 -12.25 10.28
N MET A 119 -1.48 -13.34 9.52
CA MET A 119 -0.28 -14.07 9.09
C MET A 119 -0.33 -14.26 7.59
N ALA A 120 0.82 -14.18 6.94
CA ALA A 120 1.01 -14.62 5.57
C ALA A 120 1.73 -15.98 5.61
N ILE A 121 1.20 -17.01 4.94
CA ILE A 121 1.74 -18.36 4.97
C ILE A 121 2.03 -18.85 3.56
N ARG A 122 3.30 -19.08 3.27
CA ARG A 122 3.76 -19.69 2.04
C ARG A 122 3.72 -21.21 2.16
N THR A 123 2.96 -21.85 1.27
CA THR A 123 2.90 -23.31 1.17
C THR A 123 2.40 -23.72 -0.21
N GLU A 124 2.95 -24.82 -0.74
CA GLU A 124 2.56 -25.39 -2.04
C GLU A 124 2.53 -24.36 -3.21
N GLY A 125 3.50 -23.45 -3.24
CA GLY A 125 3.60 -22.41 -4.29
C GLY A 125 2.55 -21.30 -4.19
N LYS A 126 1.78 -21.26 -3.10
CA LYS A 126 0.76 -20.24 -2.82
C LYS A 126 1.11 -19.46 -1.56
N LEU A 127 0.60 -18.24 -1.48
CA LEU A 127 0.67 -17.39 -0.30
C LEU A 127 -0.75 -17.20 0.24
N HIS A 128 -1.00 -17.68 1.46
CA HIS A 128 -2.29 -17.62 2.12
C HIS A 128 -2.26 -16.52 3.18
N PHE A 129 -3.25 -15.63 3.17
CA PHE A 129 -3.44 -14.62 4.21
C PHE A 129 -4.44 -15.14 5.23
N ILE A 130 -4.05 -15.15 6.50
CA ILE A 130 -4.80 -15.71 7.61
C ILE A 130 -5.22 -14.60 8.56
N ASP A 131 -6.51 -14.54 8.88
CA ASP A 131 -7.07 -13.74 9.98
C ASP A 131 -7.12 -14.58 11.25
N LYS A 132 -6.27 -14.26 12.23
CA LYS A 132 -6.17 -15.00 13.50
C LYS A 132 -7.35 -14.73 14.45
N GLN A 133 -8.08 -13.63 14.24
CA GLN A 133 -9.20 -13.22 15.09
C GLN A 133 -10.55 -13.67 14.52
N ALA A 134 -10.53 -14.36 13.37
CA ALA A 134 -11.74 -14.87 12.75
C ALA A 134 -12.51 -15.82 13.69
N SER A 135 -13.81 -15.57 13.84
CA SER A 135 -14.71 -16.47 14.56
C SER A 135 -14.99 -17.74 13.74
N LEU A 136 -15.09 -18.88 14.43
CA LEU A 136 -15.30 -20.19 13.80
C LEU A 136 -16.54 -20.20 12.89
N SER A 137 -16.27 -20.48 11.62
CA SER A 137 -17.22 -20.45 10.51
C SER A 137 -16.76 -21.41 9.43
N ASP A 138 -17.65 -21.74 8.50
CA ASP A 138 -17.29 -22.61 7.38
C ASP A 138 -16.29 -21.88 6.47
N GLY A 139 -15.37 -22.63 5.87
CA GLY A 139 -14.35 -22.10 4.98
C GLY A 139 -13.00 -22.76 5.16
N LEU A 140 -11.96 -22.12 4.61
CA LEU A 140 -10.58 -22.58 4.68
C LEU A 140 -9.88 -22.01 5.92
N TRP A 141 -9.23 -22.87 6.70
CA TRP A 141 -8.62 -22.54 7.99
C TRP A 141 -7.20 -23.07 8.12
N LEU A 142 -6.35 -22.32 8.79
CA LEU A 142 -5.13 -22.84 9.38
C LEU A 142 -5.49 -23.54 10.70
N VAL A 143 -5.15 -24.81 10.81
CA VAL A 143 -5.45 -25.65 11.98
C VAL A 143 -4.20 -26.36 12.48
N ASP A 144 -4.21 -26.67 13.77
CA ASP A 144 -3.26 -27.53 14.45
C ASP A 144 -4.02 -28.78 14.92
N ILE A 145 -3.60 -29.93 14.39
CA ILE A 145 -4.15 -31.25 14.67
C ILE A 145 -3.05 -32.06 15.33
N GLU A 146 -3.14 -32.26 16.65
CA GLU A 146 -2.17 -33.01 17.45
C GLU A 146 -0.70 -32.53 17.28
N GLY A 147 -0.49 -31.23 17.05
CA GLY A 147 0.82 -30.61 16.82
C GLY A 147 1.20 -30.44 15.35
N GLY A 148 0.46 -31.09 14.42
CA GLY A 148 0.65 -30.94 12.99
C GLY A 148 -0.16 -29.76 12.44
N ILE A 149 0.53 -28.76 11.89
CA ILE A 149 -0.11 -27.57 11.30
C ILE A 149 -0.46 -27.84 9.84
N SER A 150 -1.70 -27.57 9.45
CA SER A 150 -2.12 -27.66 8.04
C SER A 150 -3.22 -26.66 7.70
N ILE A 151 -3.44 -26.42 6.40
CA ILE A 151 -4.58 -25.65 5.91
C ILE A 151 -5.68 -26.64 5.50
N ARG A 152 -6.87 -26.51 6.07
CA ARG A 152 -8.00 -27.44 5.89
C ARG A 152 -9.30 -26.69 5.66
N GLU A 153 -10.19 -27.28 4.87
CA GLU A 153 -11.56 -26.77 4.72
C GLU A 153 -12.41 -27.34 5.85
N LEU A 154 -13.05 -26.45 6.62
CA LEU A 154 -13.89 -26.78 7.76
C LEU A 154 -15.36 -26.49 7.43
N THR A 155 -16.24 -27.41 7.81
CA THR A 155 -17.69 -27.21 7.77
C THR A 155 -18.28 -27.55 9.12
N LYS A 156 -19.08 -26.64 9.69
CA LYS A 156 -19.75 -26.88 10.97
C LYS A 156 -20.88 -27.89 10.81
N LEU A 157 -20.91 -28.83 11.74
CA LEU A 157 -21.97 -29.83 11.88
C LEU A 157 -22.73 -29.60 13.20
N PRO A 158 -24.02 -30.00 13.27
CA PRO A 158 -24.77 -30.00 14.52
C PRO A 158 -24.04 -30.75 15.65
N GLY A 159 -24.26 -30.33 16.89
CA GLY A 159 -23.64 -30.95 18.05
C GLY A 159 -22.18 -30.55 18.29
N ARG A 160 -21.78 -29.33 17.89
CA ARG A 160 -20.40 -28.79 18.04
C ARG A 160 -19.35 -29.68 17.37
N LYS A 161 -19.66 -30.14 16.17
CA LYS A 161 -18.75 -30.96 15.35
C LYS A 161 -18.27 -30.19 14.13
N LEU A 162 -17.15 -30.64 13.57
CA LEU A 162 -16.57 -30.17 12.33
C LEU A 162 -16.42 -31.34 11.38
N HIS A 163 -16.74 -31.10 10.11
CA HIS A 163 -16.24 -31.89 9.01
C HIS A 163 -14.95 -31.23 8.51
N VAL A 164 -13.86 -32.00 8.46
CA VAL A 164 -12.52 -31.52 8.11
C VAL A 164 -12.06 -32.18 6.81
N THR A 165 -11.77 -31.37 5.80
CA THR A 165 -11.30 -31.84 4.48
C THR A 165 -10.02 -31.13 4.04
N GLY A 166 -9.43 -31.54 2.91
CA GLY A 166 -8.17 -30.98 2.39
C GLY A 166 -6.92 -31.84 2.66
N GLY A 167 -7.04 -32.91 3.45
CA GLY A 167 -6.03 -33.97 3.53
C GLY A 167 -6.33 -35.13 2.59
N LYS A 168 -5.57 -36.22 2.71
CA LYS A 168 -5.80 -37.45 1.92
C LYS A 168 -7.18 -38.08 2.16
N VAL A 169 -7.68 -38.00 3.39
CA VAL A 169 -8.97 -38.55 3.80
C VAL A 169 -9.67 -37.52 4.69
N PRO A 170 -10.96 -37.21 4.46
CA PRO A 170 -11.73 -36.34 5.33
C PRO A 170 -12.14 -37.06 6.62
N PHE A 171 -12.41 -36.30 7.68
CA PHE A 171 -12.88 -36.86 8.95
C PHE A 171 -13.84 -35.89 9.65
N GLU A 172 -14.48 -36.37 10.71
CA GLU A 172 -15.30 -35.55 11.60
C GLU A 172 -14.75 -35.60 13.02
N CYS A 173 -14.77 -34.45 13.70
CA CYS A 173 -14.33 -34.34 15.09
C CYS A 173 -15.19 -33.31 15.84
N GLY A 174 -15.05 -33.24 17.15
CA GLY A 174 -15.53 -32.11 17.95
C GLY A 174 -14.72 -30.85 17.65
N ILE A 175 -15.32 -29.68 17.89
CA ILE A 175 -14.59 -28.41 17.72
C ILE A 175 -13.42 -28.25 18.69
N ASP A 176 -13.44 -29.00 19.79
CA ASP A 176 -12.41 -28.97 20.85
C ASP A 176 -11.29 -30.01 20.60
N ASP A 177 -11.43 -30.86 19.58
CA ASP A 177 -10.43 -31.89 19.22
C ASP A 177 -9.30 -31.36 18.33
N ILE A 178 -9.51 -30.20 17.70
CA ILE A 178 -8.52 -29.51 16.86
C ILE A 178 -8.42 -28.04 17.26
N LYS A 179 -7.25 -27.44 17.08
CA LYS A 179 -7.06 -26.02 17.36
C LYS A 179 -7.14 -25.22 16.06
N THR A 180 -8.10 -24.30 15.97
CA THR A 180 -8.16 -23.34 14.86
C THR A 180 -7.23 -22.17 15.14
N LEU A 181 -6.24 -21.96 14.27
CA LEU A 181 -5.23 -20.90 14.40
C LEU A 181 -5.63 -19.61 13.68
N GLY A 182 -6.47 -19.70 12.66
CA GLY A 182 -7.06 -18.57 11.95
C GLY A 182 -7.70 -18.97 10.63
N ARG A 183 -8.51 -18.08 10.06
CA ARG A 183 -9.23 -18.33 8.81
C ARG A 183 -8.49 -17.74 7.62
N VAL A 184 -8.43 -18.46 6.51
CA VAL A 184 -7.89 -17.92 5.25
C VAL A 184 -8.85 -16.86 4.71
N VAL A 185 -8.33 -15.67 4.42
CA VAL A 185 -9.08 -14.52 3.90
C VAL A 185 -8.68 -14.11 2.49
N GLY A 186 -7.53 -14.59 2.01
CA GLY A 186 -7.03 -14.36 0.67
C GLY A 186 -5.96 -15.37 0.29
N VAL A 187 -5.84 -15.65 -1.00
CA VAL A 187 -4.82 -16.54 -1.54
C VAL A 187 -4.22 -15.90 -2.79
N TYR A 188 -2.90 -15.82 -2.81
CA TYR A 188 -2.12 -15.45 -3.99
C TYR A 188 -1.40 -16.68 -4.53
N SER A 189 -1.36 -16.81 -5.85
CA SER A 189 -0.62 -17.85 -6.56
C SER A 189 -0.01 -17.31 -7.84
N GLU A 190 1.23 -17.66 -8.10
CA GLU A 190 1.87 -17.38 -9.39
C GLU A 190 1.26 -18.26 -10.47
N VAL A 191 1.10 -17.71 -11.68
CA VAL A 191 0.67 -18.45 -12.87
C VAL A 191 1.91 -18.60 -13.74
N ASN A 192 2.52 -19.78 -13.71
CA ASN A 192 3.64 -20.15 -14.58
C ASN A 192 3.15 -20.98 -15.78
#